data_AF-A0A6A5SRG7-F1
#
_entry.id   AF-A0A6A5SRG7-F1
#
_cell.length_a   1.000
_cell.length_b   1.000
_cell.length_c   1.000
_cell.angle_alpha   90.00
_cell.angle_beta   90.00
_cell.angle_gamma   90.00
#
_symmetry.space_group_name_H-M   'P 1'
#
loop_
_entity.id
_entity.type
_entity.pdbx_description
1 polymer ?
#
loop_
_entity_poly.entity_id
_entity_poly.type
_entity_poly.pdbx_seq_one_letter_code
_entity_poly.pdbx_strand_id
1 'polypeptide(L)'
;MEAATQSPITVIVNSIKGQNIAFAAHKDAPLNSIYDTLYERAPWIQTSSYILTTNSRRSVSHGAAPISSLLSSPSDTFLSLRLTVPLCGGKGGFGSILRAQGGRMSSRKKKDGDVNGSSRNLDGRRLRTVTEAKVLAEYLAIKPEMEQREKDERRKKWEDIAASTERKQEELQHSRGTARLDGKWVEDKEEAENKTREAIEKMFIAQSESSQENEVEAAPSAASASKPVQQQRVMFGWDDEDDEFMSDSEEEEDISEEDVKPVFEGKGKGRA
;
A
#
# COMPACT_ATOMS: atom_id res chain seq x y z
N MET A 1 5.37 65.35 -9.10
CA MET A 1 5.37 63.87 -9.17
C MET A 1 6.76 63.37 -8.79
N GLU A 2 7.02 62.06 -8.84
CA GLU A 2 8.33 61.45 -8.52
C GLU A 2 8.83 61.61 -7.07
N ALA A 3 8.36 60.70 -6.20
CA ALA A 3 8.96 60.43 -4.88
C ALA A 3 9.01 58.91 -4.56
N ALA A 4 8.87 58.05 -5.59
CA ALA A 4 8.70 56.60 -5.43
C ALA A 4 9.97 55.77 -5.76
N THR A 5 10.90 56.36 -6.51
CA THR A 5 12.17 55.77 -6.99
C THR A 5 13.11 55.36 -5.85
N GLN A 6 13.14 56.15 -4.77
CA GLN A 6 14.06 55.96 -3.65
C GLN A 6 13.56 54.98 -2.56
N SER A 7 12.71 54.01 -2.90
CA SER A 7 12.34 52.96 -1.94
C SER A 7 13.45 51.90 -1.78
N PRO A 8 13.92 51.62 -0.55
CA PRO A 8 14.89 50.56 -0.30
C PRO A 8 14.24 49.19 -0.47
N ILE A 9 15.06 48.20 -0.83
CA ILE A 9 14.64 46.81 -1.03
C ILE A 9 15.61 45.85 -0.35
N THR A 10 15.08 44.88 0.40
CA THR A 10 15.90 43.86 1.07
C THR A 10 16.23 42.74 0.09
N VAL A 11 17.47 42.68 -0.38
CA VAL A 11 17.97 41.56 -1.19
C VAL A 11 18.36 40.42 -0.25
N ILE A 12 17.81 39.23 -0.50
CA ILE A 12 18.07 38.01 0.28
C ILE A 12 18.63 36.96 -0.67
N VAL A 13 19.93 36.66 -0.56
CA VAL A 13 20.61 35.61 -1.31
C VAL A 13 20.66 34.33 -0.49
N ASN A 14 19.88 33.33 -0.91
CA ASN A 14 19.95 31.98 -0.36
C ASN A 14 21.23 31.29 -0.87
N SER A 15 22.06 30.84 0.07
CA SER A 15 23.40 30.28 -0.17
C SER A 15 23.46 28.79 0.12
N ILE A 16 24.22 28.06 -0.69
CA ILE A 16 24.42 26.61 -0.63
C ILE A 16 25.00 26.16 0.73
N LYS A 17 25.74 27.03 1.43
CA LYS A 17 26.32 26.76 2.76
C LYS A 17 25.34 26.98 3.92
N GLY A 18 24.04 27.16 3.66
CA GLY A 18 23.01 27.36 4.69
C GLY A 18 22.98 28.76 5.34
N GLN A 19 23.95 29.62 5.03
CA GLN A 19 24.03 30.99 5.52
C GLN A 19 23.41 31.96 4.50
N ASN A 20 22.19 32.42 4.76
CA ASN A 20 21.54 33.42 3.90
C ASN A 20 22.22 34.78 4.04
N ILE A 21 22.55 35.42 2.90
CA ILE A 21 23.19 36.74 2.86
C ILE A 21 22.09 37.77 2.58
N ALA A 22 21.76 38.60 3.56
CA ALA A 22 20.75 39.66 3.44
C ALA A 22 21.36 41.06 3.53
N PHE A 23 20.97 41.96 2.63
CA PHE A 23 21.39 43.35 2.61
C PHE A 23 20.31 44.27 2.00
N ALA A 24 20.37 45.56 2.33
CA ALA A 24 19.52 46.56 1.70
C ALA A 24 20.19 47.10 0.42
N ALA A 25 19.41 47.30 -0.63
CA ALA A 25 19.79 47.97 -1.86
C ALA A 25 18.69 48.98 -2.28
N HIS A 26 18.93 49.78 -3.31
CA HIS A 26 17.89 50.60 -3.95
C HIS A 26 17.29 49.89 -5.15
N LYS A 27 16.00 50.13 -5.43
CA LYS A 27 15.34 49.59 -6.64
C LYS A 27 15.99 50.05 -7.94
N ASP A 28 16.54 51.26 -7.96
CA ASP A 28 17.23 51.84 -9.12
C ASP A 28 18.74 51.57 -9.14
N ALA A 29 19.30 50.90 -8.13
CA ALA A 29 20.71 50.52 -8.15
C ALA A 29 20.99 49.49 -9.26
N PRO A 30 22.19 49.51 -9.89
CA PRO A 30 22.52 48.56 -10.94
C PRO A 30 22.74 47.15 -10.39
N LEU A 31 22.43 46.11 -11.16
CA LEU A 31 22.63 44.71 -10.77
C LEU A 31 24.07 44.42 -10.31
N ASN A 32 25.07 45.11 -10.83
CA ASN A 32 26.46 45.02 -10.37
C ASN A 32 26.60 45.17 -8.84
N SER A 33 25.85 46.07 -8.20
CA SER A 33 25.92 46.30 -6.75
C SER A 33 25.54 45.07 -5.90
N ILE A 34 24.70 44.17 -6.44
CA ILE A 34 24.38 42.87 -5.82
C ILE A 34 25.60 41.94 -5.86
N TYR A 35 26.42 42.01 -6.91
CA TYR A 35 27.62 41.20 -7.04
C TYR A 35 28.77 41.75 -6.20
N ASP A 36 28.96 43.06 -6.14
CA ASP A 36 30.02 43.70 -5.35
C ASP A 36 29.85 43.37 -3.84
N THR A 37 28.62 43.53 -3.33
CA THR A 37 28.26 43.17 -1.94
C THR A 37 28.29 41.65 -1.69
N LEU A 38 28.00 40.82 -2.71
CA LEU A 38 28.13 39.36 -2.63
C LEU A 38 29.61 38.92 -2.61
N TYR A 39 30.49 39.59 -3.34
CA TYR A 39 31.93 39.32 -3.37
C TYR A 39 32.64 39.77 -2.09
N GLU A 40 32.22 40.89 -1.49
CA GLU A 40 32.68 41.32 -0.16
C GLU A 40 32.29 40.30 0.92
N ARG A 41 31.01 39.90 0.96
CA ARG A 41 30.46 39.04 2.02
C ARG A 41 30.71 37.55 1.83
N ALA A 42 31.04 37.10 0.62
CA ALA A 42 31.32 35.71 0.30
C ALA A 42 32.43 35.55 -0.76
N PRO A 43 33.71 35.85 -0.43
CA PRO A 43 34.83 35.78 -1.38
C PRO A 43 35.01 34.44 -2.08
N TRP A 44 34.60 33.32 -1.44
CA TRP A 44 34.63 31.97 -2.03
C TRP A 44 33.79 31.81 -3.30
N ILE A 45 32.91 32.77 -3.60
CA ILE A 45 32.13 32.81 -4.84
C ILE A 45 33.02 33.22 -6.02
N GLN A 46 34.03 34.07 -5.81
CA GLN A 46 34.94 34.55 -6.87
C GLN A 46 35.75 33.40 -7.50
N THR A 47 36.11 32.40 -6.70
CA THR A 47 36.88 31.20 -7.11
C THR A 47 36.01 30.06 -7.64
N SER A 48 34.68 30.21 -7.63
CA SER A 48 33.73 29.14 -7.95
C SER A 48 32.91 29.49 -9.18
N SER A 49 32.56 28.52 -10.03
CA SER A 49 31.47 28.73 -10.98
C SER A 49 30.15 28.85 -10.22
N TYR A 50 29.30 29.81 -10.58
CA TYR A 50 28.00 30.00 -9.94
C TYR A 50 26.98 30.59 -10.90
N ILE A 51 25.70 30.49 -10.54
CA ILE A 51 24.56 31.09 -11.22
C ILE A 51 23.70 31.75 -10.15
N LEU A 52 23.32 33.01 -10.37
CA LEU A 52 22.44 33.77 -9.49
C LEU A 52 21.07 33.89 -10.16
N THR A 53 20.01 33.43 -9.50
CA THR A 53 18.65 33.34 -10.06
C THR A 53 17.61 33.93 -9.13
N THR A 54 16.53 34.51 -9.68
CA THR A 54 15.33 34.82 -8.90
C THR A 54 14.55 33.55 -8.54
N ASN A 55 13.61 33.63 -7.60
CA ASN A 55 12.63 32.55 -7.37
C ASN A 55 11.81 32.20 -8.64
N SER A 56 11.59 33.17 -9.55
CA SER A 56 10.99 32.97 -10.88
C SER A 56 11.95 32.38 -11.93
N ARG A 57 13.13 31.90 -11.52
CA ARG A 57 14.20 31.32 -12.35
C ARG A 57 14.76 32.25 -13.44
N ARG A 58 14.52 33.56 -13.35
CA ARG A 58 15.21 34.55 -14.20
C ARG A 58 16.67 34.62 -13.74
N SER A 59 17.62 34.53 -14.67
CA SER A 59 19.03 34.75 -14.34
C SER A 59 19.24 36.22 -14.02
N VAL A 60 19.95 36.50 -12.93
CA VAL A 60 20.61 37.79 -12.75
C VAL A 60 21.83 37.80 -13.67
N SER A 61 22.11 38.95 -14.30
CA SER A 61 23.30 39.19 -15.10
C SER A 61 24.12 40.32 -14.50
N HIS A 62 25.45 40.28 -14.70
CA HIS A 62 26.28 41.46 -14.52
C HIS A 62 25.87 42.50 -15.58
N GLY A 63 25.55 43.71 -15.14
CA GLY A 63 25.02 44.76 -16.00
C GLY A 63 24.51 45.98 -15.23
N ALA A 64 24.26 47.06 -15.98
CA ALA A 64 23.76 48.33 -15.48
C ALA A 64 22.22 48.41 -15.38
N ALA A 65 21.51 47.31 -15.62
CA ALA A 65 20.05 47.27 -15.44
C ALA A 65 19.69 47.50 -13.95
N PRO A 66 18.55 48.16 -13.65
CA PRO A 66 18.15 48.40 -12.27
C PRO A 66 17.61 47.13 -11.60
N ILE A 67 17.77 47.01 -10.29
CA ILE A 67 17.25 45.90 -9.47
C ILE A 67 15.71 45.75 -9.63
N SER A 68 14.99 46.85 -9.87
CA SER A 68 13.55 46.87 -10.17
C SER A 68 13.15 45.96 -11.33
N SER A 69 14.03 45.73 -12.32
CA SER A 69 13.78 44.84 -13.47
C SER A 69 13.62 43.36 -13.11
N LEU A 70 14.10 42.93 -11.94
CA LEU A 70 14.00 41.55 -11.48
C LEU A 70 12.70 41.25 -10.71
N LEU A 71 11.99 42.29 -10.25
CA LEU A 71 10.83 42.18 -9.37
C LEU A 71 9.60 41.60 -10.09
N SER A 72 8.63 41.16 -9.30
CA SER A 72 7.33 40.69 -9.80
C SER A 72 6.29 41.80 -9.74
N SER A 73 6.37 42.68 -8.73
CA SER A 73 5.59 43.92 -8.63
C SER A 73 6.48 45.11 -8.26
N PRO A 74 6.15 46.35 -8.69
CA PRO A 74 6.89 47.54 -8.28
C PRO A 74 6.77 47.81 -6.76
N SER A 75 5.71 47.28 -6.14
CA SER A 75 5.45 47.29 -4.70
C SER A 75 6.30 46.29 -3.89
N ASP A 76 7.05 45.38 -4.51
CA ASP A 76 7.86 44.39 -3.79
C ASP A 76 8.88 45.09 -2.87
N THR A 77 8.96 44.65 -1.61
CA THR A 77 9.87 45.19 -0.57
C THR A 77 11.11 44.32 -0.34
N PHE A 78 11.15 43.13 -0.92
CA PHE A 78 12.28 42.21 -0.86
C PHE A 78 12.52 41.53 -2.22
N LEU A 79 13.78 41.24 -2.52
CA LEU A 79 14.19 40.46 -3.70
C LEU A 79 14.82 39.16 -3.24
N SER A 80 14.15 38.04 -3.52
CA SER A 80 14.63 36.70 -3.19
C SER A 80 15.45 36.10 -4.33
N LEU A 81 16.75 35.95 -4.07
CA LEU A 81 17.72 35.35 -4.98
C LEU A 81 18.21 34.01 -4.46
N ARG A 82 18.55 33.11 -5.38
CA ARG A 82 19.15 31.81 -5.11
C ARG A 82 20.48 31.71 -5.83
N LEU A 83 21.53 31.50 -5.05
CA LEU A 83 22.86 31.17 -5.53
C LEU A 83 22.96 29.65 -5.74
N THR A 84 23.24 29.21 -6.96
CA THR A 84 23.52 27.80 -7.26
C THR A 84 24.90 27.65 -7.89
N VAL A 85 25.57 26.52 -7.62
CA VAL A 85 26.82 26.14 -8.30
C VAL A 85 26.42 25.15 -9.40
N PRO A 86 26.81 25.38 -10.67
CA PRO A 86 26.59 24.41 -11.73
C PRO A 86 27.53 23.21 -11.50
N LEU A 87 26.96 22.12 -10.99
CA LEU A 87 27.69 20.85 -10.85
C LEU A 87 28.16 20.37 -12.23
N CYS A 88 29.43 20.01 -12.34
CA CYS A 88 29.99 19.37 -13.53
C CYS A 88 29.30 18.02 -13.77
N GLY A 89 28.32 18.02 -14.67
CA GLY A 89 27.31 16.96 -14.76
C GLY A 89 27.82 15.63 -15.31
N GLY A 90 27.56 14.55 -14.58
CA GLY A 90 27.44 13.22 -15.18
C GLY A 90 26.12 13.07 -15.94
N LYS A 91 26.01 12.07 -16.83
CA LYS A 91 24.75 11.73 -17.52
C LYS A 91 23.73 11.21 -16.49
N GLY A 92 22.88 12.11 -16.00
CA GLY A 92 22.07 11.92 -14.80
C GLY A 92 21.17 10.67 -14.82
N GLY A 93 21.00 10.06 -13.64
CA GLY A 93 20.24 8.83 -13.43
C GLY A 93 18.75 8.89 -13.84
N PHE A 94 18.21 10.06 -14.17
CA PHE A 94 16.90 10.19 -14.81
C PHE A 94 16.76 9.29 -16.05
N GLY A 95 17.82 9.18 -16.88
CA GLY A 95 17.80 8.31 -18.06
C GLY A 95 17.73 6.81 -17.73
N SER A 96 18.33 6.36 -16.63
CA SER A 96 18.20 4.97 -16.16
C SER A 96 16.89 4.74 -15.42
N ILE A 97 16.37 5.73 -14.69
CA ILE A 97 15.04 5.69 -14.06
C ILE A 97 13.94 5.54 -15.13
N LEU A 98 13.98 6.32 -16.21
CA LEU A 98 13.03 6.18 -17.32
C LEU A 98 13.09 4.78 -17.97
N ARG A 99 14.30 4.23 -18.20
CA ARG A 99 14.44 2.86 -18.73
C ARG A 99 13.91 1.81 -17.74
N ALA A 100 14.17 1.96 -16.45
CA ALA A 100 13.67 1.07 -15.41
C ALA A 100 12.14 1.13 -15.24
N GLN A 101 11.53 2.32 -15.35
CA GLN A 101 10.08 2.46 -15.35
C GLN A 101 9.45 1.86 -16.63
N GLY A 102 10.00 2.15 -17.81
CA GLY A 102 9.52 1.59 -19.08
C GLY A 102 9.50 0.04 -19.09
N GLY A 103 10.56 -0.59 -18.58
CA GLY A 103 10.62 -2.06 -18.43
C GLY A 103 9.59 -2.65 -17.44
N ARG A 104 9.17 -1.87 -16.44
CA ARG A 104 8.12 -2.26 -15.49
C ARG A 104 6.71 -2.10 -16.07
N MET A 105 6.51 -1.15 -17.00
CA MET A 105 5.24 -0.94 -17.69
C MET A 105 4.99 -1.98 -18.79
N SER A 106 6.02 -2.41 -19.52
CA SER A 106 5.88 -3.40 -20.61
C SER A 106 5.61 -4.82 -20.11
N SER A 107 6.24 -5.23 -19.01
CA SER A 107 6.08 -6.57 -18.42
C SER A 107 4.69 -6.78 -17.83
N ARG A 108 4.16 -5.81 -17.06
CA ARG A 108 2.85 -5.93 -16.40
C ARG A 108 1.69 -6.12 -17.40
N LYS A 109 1.75 -5.49 -18.57
CA LYS A 109 0.70 -5.58 -19.60
C LYS A 109 0.60 -6.96 -20.27
N LYS A 110 1.63 -7.83 -20.22
CA LYS A 110 1.55 -9.18 -20.79
C LYS A 110 0.72 -10.17 -19.99
N LYS A 111 0.52 -9.96 -18.68
CA LYS A 111 -0.28 -10.87 -17.83
C LYS A 111 -1.74 -10.41 -17.63
N ASP A 112 -2.00 -9.12 -17.84
CA ASP A 112 -3.27 -8.46 -17.53
C ASP A 112 -4.15 -8.16 -18.77
N GLY A 113 -3.69 -8.54 -19.96
CA GLY A 113 -4.38 -8.26 -21.23
C GLY A 113 -5.74 -8.95 -21.36
N ASP A 114 -5.89 -10.16 -20.79
CA ASP A 114 -7.10 -10.99 -20.86
C ASP A 114 -8.02 -10.76 -19.64
N VAL A 115 -7.42 -10.46 -18.48
CA VAL A 115 -8.13 -9.98 -17.27
C VAL A 115 -9.02 -8.77 -17.61
N ASN A 116 -8.58 -7.94 -18.55
CA ASN A 116 -9.34 -6.82 -19.09
C ASN A 116 -10.24 -7.22 -20.28
N GLY A 117 -11.05 -8.28 -20.11
CA GLY A 117 -12.16 -8.71 -20.99
C GLY A 117 -13.34 -7.72 -21.10
N SER A 118 -13.00 -6.45 -21.30
CA SER A 118 -13.88 -5.31 -21.65
C SER A 118 -14.28 -5.34 -23.14
N SER A 119 -13.52 -6.08 -23.95
CA SER A 119 -13.93 -6.51 -25.29
C SER A 119 -15.27 -7.25 -25.22
N ARG A 120 -16.08 -7.03 -26.26
CA ARG A 120 -17.44 -7.57 -26.40
C ARG A 120 -17.47 -8.53 -27.59
N ASN A 121 -18.26 -9.58 -27.48
CA ASN A 121 -18.57 -10.48 -28.59
C ASN A 121 -19.44 -9.76 -29.63
N LEU A 122 -19.61 -10.36 -30.81
CA LEU A 122 -20.56 -9.88 -31.83
C LEU A 122 -22.01 -9.82 -31.30
N ASP A 123 -22.35 -10.68 -30.33
CA ASP A 123 -23.60 -10.69 -29.55
C ASP A 123 -23.66 -9.61 -28.44
N GLY A 124 -22.76 -8.63 -28.44
CA GLY A 124 -22.75 -7.52 -27.48
C GLY A 124 -22.41 -7.88 -26.02
N ARG A 125 -22.38 -9.16 -25.62
CA ARG A 125 -21.94 -9.61 -24.27
C ARG A 125 -20.43 -9.36 -24.08
N ARG A 126 -20.01 -8.98 -22.87
CA ARG A 126 -18.58 -8.86 -22.50
C ARG A 126 -17.94 -10.25 -22.42
N LEU A 127 -16.64 -10.36 -22.71
CA LEU A 127 -15.94 -11.64 -22.60
C LEU A 127 -15.98 -12.20 -21.16
N ARG A 128 -15.81 -11.34 -20.15
CA ARG A 128 -15.84 -11.74 -18.72
C ARG A 128 -17.06 -12.59 -18.35
N THR A 129 -18.28 -12.11 -18.65
CA THR A 129 -19.51 -12.85 -18.30
C THR A 129 -19.69 -14.15 -19.08
N VAL A 130 -19.09 -14.26 -20.27
CA VAL A 130 -19.07 -15.52 -21.04
C VAL A 130 -18.01 -16.49 -20.51
N THR A 131 -16.88 -16.01 -19.99
CA THR A 131 -15.92 -16.87 -19.27
C THR A 131 -16.45 -17.34 -17.91
N GLU A 132 -17.11 -16.45 -17.15
CA GLU A 132 -17.75 -16.77 -15.88
C GLU A 132 -18.87 -17.82 -16.06
N ALA A 133 -19.75 -17.64 -17.06
CA ALA A 133 -20.80 -18.61 -17.38
C ALA A 133 -20.24 -19.98 -17.82
N LYS A 134 -19.10 -20.03 -18.51
CA LYS A 134 -18.43 -21.30 -18.86
C LYS A 134 -17.88 -22.02 -17.64
N VAL A 135 -17.16 -21.31 -16.76
CA VAL A 135 -16.62 -21.88 -15.51
C VAL A 135 -17.75 -22.40 -14.61
N LEU A 136 -18.88 -21.70 -14.53
CA LEU A 136 -20.07 -22.17 -13.81
C LEU A 136 -20.69 -23.42 -14.45
N ALA A 137 -20.80 -23.48 -15.78
CA ALA A 137 -21.29 -24.67 -16.48
C ALA A 137 -20.36 -25.88 -16.33
N GLU A 138 -19.04 -25.68 -16.40
CA GLU A 138 -18.03 -26.71 -16.15
C GLU A 138 -18.11 -27.22 -14.70
N TYR A 139 -18.25 -26.32 -13.71
CA TYR A 139 -18.44 -26.70 -12.31
C TYR A 139 -19.72 -27.52 -12.08
N LEU A 140 -20.84 -27.11 -12.69
CA LEU A 140 -22.11 -27.86 -12.61
C LEU A 140 -22.02 -29.24 -13.28
N ALA A 141 -21.25 -29.38 -14.37
CA ALA A 141 -20.99 -30.67 -15.01
C ALA A 141 -20.05 -31.58 -14.20
N ILE A 142 -19.08 -31.00 -13.49
CA ILE A 142 -18.11 -31.74 -12.64
C ILE A 142 -18.71 -32.15 -11.30
N LYS A 143 -19.66 -31.38 -10.75
CA LYS A 143 -20.32 -31.67 -9.45
C LYS A 143 -20.82 -33.12 -9.31
N PRO A 144 -21.62 -33.71 -10.23
CA PRO A 144 -22.09 -35.09 -10.09
C PRO A 144 -20.95 -36.12 -10.15
N GLU A 145 -19.88 -35.89 -10.91
CA GLU A 145 -18.73 -36.79 -10.96
C GLU A 145 -17.95 -36.75 -9.64
N MET A 146 -17.75 -35.56 -9.06
CA MET A 146 -17.12 -35.40 -7.75
C MET A 146 -17.96 -36.04 -6.64
N GLU A 147 -19.28 -35.88 -6.66
CA GLU A 147 -20.18 -36.48 -5.68
C GLU A 147 -20.20 -38.03 -5.78
N GLN A 148 -20.13 -38.58 -7.00
CA GLN A 148 -19.96 -40.02 -7.21
C GLN A 148 -18.61 -40.52 -6.67
N ARG A 149 -17.50 -39.85 -7.02
CA ARG A 149 -16.16 -40.20 -6.50
C ARG A 149 -16.09 -40.14 -4.98
N GLU A 150 -16.71 -39.15 -4.35
CA GLU A 150 -16.77 -39.04 -2.88
C GLU A 150 -17.66 -40.13 -2.24
N LYS A 151 -18.76 -40.51 -2.89
CA LYS A 151 -19.60 -41.64 -2.48
C LYS A 151 -18.87 -42.98 -2.64
N ASP A 152 -18.05 -43.13 -3.67
CA ASP A 152 -17.25 -44.33 -3.95
C ASP A 152 -16.09 -44.46 -2.96
N GLU A 153 -15.35 -43.37 -2.69
CA GLU A 153 -14.36 -43.32 -1.62
C GLU A 153 -14.98 -43.61 -0.25
N ARG A 154 -16.18 -43.08 0.03
CA ARG A 154 -16.90 -43.33 1.28
C ARG A 154 -17.29 -44.81 1.40
N ARG A 155 -17.83 -45.43 0.35
CA ARG A 155 -18.11 -46.88 0.35
C ARG A 155 -16.84 -47.70 0.54
N LYS A 156 -15.76 -47.39 -0.18
CA LYS A 156 -14.47 -48.06 0.01
C LYS A 156 -13.94 -47.93 1.44
N LYS A 157 -14.04 -46.75 2.07
CA LYS A 157 -13.65 -46.55 3.48
C LYS A 157 -14.52 -47.39 4.44
N TRP A 158 -15.81 -47.53 4.16
CA TRP A 158 -16.68 -48.45 4.92
C TRP A 158 -16.34 -49.93 4.68
N GLU A 159 -16.00 -50.33 3.45
CA GLU A 159 -15.57 -51.68 3.09
C GLU A 159 -14.22 -52.04 3.74
N ASP A 160 -13.24 -51.13 3.71
CA ASP A 160 -11.93 -51.27 4.38
C ASP A 160 -12.10 -51.37 5.91
N ILE A 161 -13.01 -50.56 6.51
CA ILE A 161 -13.36 -50.67 7.93
C ILE A 161 -14.03 -52.01 8.22
N ALA A 162 -15.04 -52.41 7.45
CA ALA A 162 -15.78 -53.65 7.62
C ALA A 162 -14.86 -54.87 7.54
N ALA A 163 -13.99 -54.95 6.53
CA ALA A 163 -12.98 -55.99 6.38
C ALA A 163 -11.92 -55.94 7.51
N SER A 164 -11.64 -54.78 8.09
CA SER A 164 -10.76 -54.68 9.28
C SER A 164 -11.45 -55.18 10.55
N THR A 165 -12.76 -54.97 10.71
CA THR A 165 -13.54 -55.50 11.82
C THR A 165 -13.83 -56.98 11.67
N GLU A 166 -14.08 -57.45 10.45
CA GLU A 166 -14.24 -58.87 10.13
C GLU A 166 -12.95 -59.64 10.42
N ARG A 167 -11.80 -59.20 9.92
CA ARG A 167 -10.50 -59.82 10.27
C ARG A 167 -10.22 -59.81 11.77
N LYS A 168 -10.56 -58.73 12.50
CA LYS A 168 -10.44 -58.69 13.97
C LYS A 168 -11.42 -59.63 14.66
N GLN A 169 -12.62 -59.83 14.11
CA GLN A 169 -13.63 -60.74 14.65
C GLN A 169 -13.31 -62.21 14.33
N GLU A 170 -12.71 -62.50 13.17
CA GLU A 170 -12.09 -63.79 12.84
C GLU A 170 -10.90 -64.05 13.76
N GLU A 171 -9.99 -63.09 13.92
CA GLU A 171 -8.85 -63.16 14.84
C GLU A 171 -9.33 -63.43 16.27
N LEU A 172 -10.33 -62.71 16.78
CA LEU A 172 -10.91 -62.93 18.11
C LEU A 172 -11.63 -64.28 18.26
N GLN A 173 -12.31 -64.78 17.23
CA GLN A 173 -12.98 -66.08 17.25
C GLN A 173 -11.99 -67.25 17.16
N HIS A 174 -10.91 -67.10 16.37
CA HIS A 174 -9.84 -68.08 16.28
C HIS A 174 -8.88 -68.00 17.48
N SER A 175 -8.69 -66.83 18.10
CA SER A 175 -7.93 -66.62 19.34
C SER A 175 -8.73 -67.01 20.59
N ARG A 176 -9.34 -68.20 20.58
CA ARG A 176 -10.20 -68.73 21.65
C ARG A 176 -9.37 -69.13 22.90
N GLY A 177 -8.77 -68.14 23.56
CA GLY A 177 -8.06 -68.28 24.83
C GLY A 177 -6.87 -67.33 25.06
N THR A 178 -6.39 -66.61 24.03
CA THR A 178 -5.12 -65.86 24.10
C THR A 178 -5.24 -64.34 24.06
N ALA A 179 -6.45 -63.78 23.92
CA ALA A 179 -6.71 -62.33 23.95
C ALA A 179 -6.57 -61.71 25.36
N ARG A 180 -5.36 -61.77 25.93
CA ARG A 180 -4.94 -60.83 26.97
C ARG A 180 -4.59 -59.52 26.27
N LEU A 181 -4.97 -58.37 26.83
CA LEU A 181 -4.47 -57.09 26.35
C LEU A 181 -2.94 -57.14 26.30
N ASP A 182 -2.35 -56.73 25.18
CA ASP A 182 -0.90 -56.64 25.07
C ASP A 182 -0.41 -55.67 26.15
N GLY A 183 0.39 -56.18 27.09
CA GLY A 183 0.86 -55.40 28.23
C GLY A 183 1.60 -54.15 27.77
N LYS A 184 2.32 -54.26 26.65
CA LYS A 184 2.99 -53.14 26.03
C LYS A 184 2.03 -52.06 25.53
N TRP A 185 0.86 -52.41 25.00
CA TRP A 185 -0.14 -51.41 24.58
C TRP A 185 -0.75 -50.67 25.78
N VAL A 186 -0.87 -51.35 26.93
CA VAL A 186 -1.32 -50.72 28.18
C VAL A 186 -0.22 -49.80 28.73
N GLU A 187 1.03 -50.24 28.74
CA GLU A 187 2.20 -49.44 29.16
C GLU A 187 2.41 -48.22 28.23
N ASP A 188 2.42 -48.40 26.90
CA ASP A 188 2.52 -47.32 25.91
C ASP A 188 1.37 -46.30 26.06
N LYS A 189 0.17 -46.76 26.49
CA LYS A 189 -0.98 -45.90 26.79
C LYS A 189 -0.83 -45.13 28.10
N GLU A 190 -0.40 -45.81 29.16
CA GLU A 190 -0.21 -45.24 30.48
C GLU A 190 0.97 -44.24 30.50
N GLU A 191 2.05 -44.52 29.77
CA GLU A 191 3.15 -43.56 29.57
C GLU A 191 2.66 -42.31 28.81
N ALA A 192 1.86 -42.46 27.76
CA ALA A 192 1.29 -41.32 27.04
C ALA A 192 0.30 -40.50 27.90
N GLU A 193 -0.49 -41.15 28.74
CA GLU A 193 -1.42 -40.50 29.68
C GLU A 193 -0.65 -39.77 30.80
N ASN A 194 0.35 -40.41 31.40
CA ASN A 194 1.19 -39.78 32.43
C ASN A 194 2.03 -38.63 31.86
N LYS A 195 2.53 -38.75 30.62
CA LYS A 195 3.27 -37.67 29.94
C LYS A 195 2.41 -36.45 29.60
N THR A 196 1.10 -36.66 29.37
CA THR A 196 0.14 -35.55 29.20
C THR A 196 -0.30 -34.97 30.54
N ARG A 197 -0.46 -35.79 31.60
CA ARG A 197 -0.64 -35.30 32.99
C ARG A 197 0.53 -34.43 33.46
N GLU A 198 1.77 -34.91 33.32
CA GLU A 198 2.98 -34.15 33.70
C GLU A 198 3.05 -32.80 32.97
N ALA A 199 2.68 -32.74 31.69
CA ALA A 199 2.69 -31.50 30.93
C ALA A 199 1.67 -30.48 31.46
N ILE A 200 0.50 -30.94 31.91
CA ILE A 200 -0.55 -30.10 32.52
C ILE A 200 -0.11 -29.65 33.93
N GLU A 201 0.45 -30.55 34.74
CA GLU A 201 0.95 -30.25 36.08
C GLU A 201 2.10 -29.22 36.06
N LYS A 202 3.07 -29.40 35.16
CA LYS A 202 4.17 -28.44 34.96
C LYS A 202 3.69 -27.08 34.45
N MET A 203 2.63 -27.04 33.65
CA MET A 203 1.98 -25.79 33.24
C MET A 203 1.28 -25.09 34.41
N PHE A 204 0.61 -25.84 35.28
CA PHE A 204 -0.07 -25.30 36.46
C PHE A 204 0.90 -24.74 37.51
N ILE A 205 2.01 -25.44 37.77
CA ILE A 205 3.08 -24.97 38.68
C ILE A 205 3.67 -23.65 38.16
N ALA A 206 4.08 -23.60 36.88
CA ALA A 206 4.62 -22.39 36.27
C ALA A 206 3.64 -21.21 36.27
N GLN A 207 2.33 -21.49 36.16
CA GLN A 207 1.29 -20.46 36.33
C GLN A 207 1.22 -19.95 37.78
N SER A 208 1.35 -20.82 38.77
CA SER A 208 1.32 -20.44 40.19
C SER A 208 2.53 -19.61 40.62
N GLU A 209 3.74 -19.96 40.19
CA GLU A 209 4.97 -19.19 40.48
C GLU A 209 4.91 -17.79 39.86
N SER A 210 4.34 -17.66 38.64
CA SER A 210 4.16 -16.37 37.98
C SER A 210 3.22 -15.38 38.70
N SER A 211 2.50 -15.85 39.72
CA SER A 211 1.54 -15.05 40.51
C SER A 211 2.09 -14.55 41.86
N GLN A 212 3.32 -14.93 42.26
CA GLN A 212 3.88 -14.59 43.58
C GLN A 212 4.95 -13.48 43.56
N GLU A 213 5.28 -12.92 42.39
CA GLU A 213 6.29 -11.85 42.22
C GLU A 213 5.72 -10.55 41.59
N ASN A 214 4.68 -9.94 42.18
CA ASN A 214 4.21 -8.59 41.78
C ASN A 214 3.43 -7.86 42.89
N GLU A 215 4.13 -7.26 43.86
CA GLU A 215 3.52 -6.29 44.81
C GLU A 215 4.52 -5.19 45.25
N VAL A 216 4.78 -4.19 44.39
CA VAL A 216 5.12 -2.81 44.81
C VAL A 216 4.93 -1.78 43.70
N GLU A 217 4.41 -0.61 44.10
CA GLU A 217 4.44 0.71 43.43
C GLU A 217 3.73 0.92 42.08
N ALA A 218 3.12 2.10 41.92
CA ALA A 218 2.18 2.38 40.84
C ALA A 218 2.27 3.80 40.23
N ALA A 219 2.62 3.84 38.94
CA ALA A 219 2.12 4.78 37.91
C ALA A 219 2.40 6.31 38.08
N PRO A 220 2.04 7.17 37.10
CA PRO A 220 1.86 6.97 35.65
C PRO A 220 2.70 7.93 34.76
N SER A 221 2.91 7.60 33.47
CA SER A 221 2.26 8.29 32.33
C SER A 221 2.99 8.19 30.96
N ALA A 222 2.18 8.23 29.90
CA ALA A 222 2.46 8.72 28.52
C ALA A 222 3.48 8.00 27.57
N ALA A 223 2.92 7.03 26.82
CA ALA A 223 2.81 7.06 25.35
C ALA A 223 3.81 6.30 24.40
N SER A 224 3.18 5.53 23.48
CA SER A 224 3.58 5.23 22.08
C SER A 224 4.77 4.29 21.77
N ALA A 225 4.49 3.00 21.47
CA ALA A 225 4.38 2.50 20.07
C ALA A 225 4.55 0.97 19.88
N SER A 226 3.49 0.31 19.38
CA SER A 226 3.46 -0.88 18.48
C SER A 226 4.31 -2.15 18.77
N LYS A 227 3.63 -3.29 18.98
CA LYS A 227 3.89 -4.61 18.35
C LYS A 227 2.67 -5.56 18.50
N PRO A 228 2.60 -6.71 17.78
CA PRO A 228 1.32 -7.28 17.34
C PRO A 228 0.65 -8.27 18.31
N VAL A 229 -0.68 -8.37 18.18
CA VAL A 229 -1.53 -9.37 18.83
C VAL A 229 -1.46 -10.71 18.09
N GLN A 230 -1.41 -11.83 18.82
CA GLN A 230 -1.44 -13.18 18.28
C GLN A 230 -2.87 -13.67 18.02
N GLN A 231 -3.04 -14.60 17.08
CA GLN A 231 -4.35 -15.04 16.61
C GLN A 231 -5.07 -15.94 17.64
N GLN A 232 -6.12 -15.42 18.26
CA GLN A 232 -7.09 -16.25 18.99
C GLN A 232 -7.94 -17.03 17.99
N ARG A 233 -8.12 -18.34 18.22
CA ARG A 233 -8.84 -19.23 17.30
C ARG A 233 -10.34 -19.09 17.50
N VAL A 234 -11.08 -18.85 16.43
CA VAL A 234 -12.55 -18.91 16.42
C VAL A 234 -12.98 -20.38 16.25
N MET A 235 -13.83 -20.89 17.15
CA MET A 235 -14.53 -22.16 16.96
C MET A 235 -15.88 -21.93 16.25
N PHE A 236 -16.41 -22.98 15.62
CA PHE A 236 -17.69 -22.96 14.92
C PHE A 236 -18.89 -23.03 15.90
N GLY A 237 -19.80 -22.05 15.80
CA GLY A 237 -21.25 -22.23 15.72
C GLY A 237 -21.70 -21.58 14.40
N TRP A 238 -22.75 -21.97 13.66
CA TRP A 238 -24.09 -22.49 14.02
C TRP A 238 -24.89 -21.52 14.91
N ASP A 239 -26.13 -21.28 14.48
CA ASP A 239 -27.14 -20.36 15.04
C ASP A 239 -26.95 -18.86 14.67
N ASP A 240 -27.35 -18.49 13.44
CA ASP A 240 -27.77 -17.13 13.01
C ASP A 240 -28.46 -17.19 11.61
N GLU A 241 -29.52 -18.01 11.49
CA GLU A 241 -30.44 -18.05 10.32
C GLU A 241 -31.84 -17.57 10.77
N ASP A 242 -32.63 -16.99 9.84
CA ASP A 242 -34.02 -16.51 10.01
C ASP A 242 -34.30 -15.29 10.93
N ASP A 243 -33.89 -14.06 10.55
CA ASP A 243 -34.47 -12.82 11.13
C ASP A 243 -34.49 -11.54 10.22
N GLU A 244 -34.32 -11.65 8.89
CA GLU A 244 -34.42 -10.52 7.92
C GLU A 244 -35.54 -10.68 6.87
N PHE A 245 -36.73 -11.15 7.28
CA PHE A 245 -37.92 -11.27 6.42
C PHE A 245 -39.10 -10.43 6.95
N MET A 246 -39.70 -9.59 6.09
CA MET A 246 -40.69 -8.52 6.41
C MET A 246 -40.06 -7.32 7.15
N SER A 247 -40.40 -6.03 6.94
CA SER A 247 -41.25 -5.31 5.96
C SER A 247 -40.79 -3.81 5.98
N ASP A 248 -41.39 -2.75 5.41
CA ASP A 248 -42.68 -2.48 4.73
C ASP A 248 -42.58 -1.17 3.87
N SER A 249 -43.72 -0.65 3.38
CA SER A 249 -44.01 0.76 3.03
C SER A 249 -43.34 1.43 1.81
N GLU A 250 -44.03 1.28 0.67
CA GLU A 250 -44.54 2.34 -0.21
C GLU A 250 -44.05 3.81 -0.03
N GLU A 251 -43.58 4.42 -1.12
CA GLU A 251 -44.00 5.77 -1.55
C GLU A 251 -43.83 5.90 -3.08
N GLU A 252 -44.86 6.33 -3.83
CA GLU A 252 -44.78 6.61 -5.28
C GLU A 252 -44.68 8.13 -5.51
N GLU A 253 -43.77 8.58 -6.38
CA GLU A 253 -43.79 9.94 -6.94
C GLU A 253 -43.46 9.91 -8.44
N ASP A 254 -44.49 10.11 -9.26
CA ASP A 254 -44.45 10.02 -10.73
C ASP A 254 -44.07 11.38 -11.34
N ILE A 255 -42.92 11.49 -12.02
CA ILE A 255 -42.41 12.74 -12.61
C ILE A 255 -41.97 12.52 -14.07
N SER A 256 -42.49 13.38 -14.95
CA SER A 256 -42.64 13.17 -16.40
C SER A 256 -41.39 13.34 -17.27
N GLU A 257 -41.43 12.72 -18.46
CA GLU A 257 -40.54 13.02 -19.58
C GLU A 257 -40.74 14.46 -20.12
N GLU A 258 -39.67 15.27 -20.22
CA GLU A 258 -39.25 16.05 -21.42
C GLU A 258 -38.02 16.94 -21.11
N ASP A 259 -37.16 17.18 -22.13
CA ASP A 259 -35.94 18.03 -22.19
C ASP A 259 -34.92 17.96 -21.00
N VAL A 260 -33.62 17.80 -21.21
CA VAL A 260 -32.76 18.63 -22.06
C VAL A 260 -31.66 17.83 -22.76
N LYS A 261 -31.41 18.10 -24.04
CA LYS A 261 -30.19 17.67 -24.76
C LYS A 261 -29.07 18.73 -24.69
N PRO A 262 -27.87 18.39 -24.20
CA PRO A 262 -26.63 19.07 -24.59
C PRO A 262 -25.95 18.31 -25.74
N VAL A 263 -25.89 18.92 -26.92
CA VAL A 263 -25.07 18.43 -28.04
C VAL A 263 -23.59 18.64 -27.73
N PHE A 264 -22.73 17.66 -28.03
CA PHE A 264 -21.27 17.87 -28.06
C PHE A 264 -20.63 17.23 -29.29
N GLU A 265 -19.72 17.96 -29.92
CA GLU A 265 -19.24 17.69 -31.28
C GLU A 265 -18.11 16.64 -31.34
N GLY A 266 -18.13 15.82 -32.39
CA GLY A 266 -17.12 14.80 -32.63
C GLY A 266 -15.79 15.37 -33.12
N LYS A 267 -14.77 15.43 -32.25
CA LYS A 267 -13.39 15.74 -32.66
C LYS A 267 -12.77 14.59 -33.45
N GLY A 268 -12.95 14.62 -34.77
CA GLY A 268 -12.29 13.73 -35.72
C GLY A 268 -10.77 13.85 -35.66
N LYS A 269 -10.06 12.71 -35.65
CA LYS A 269 -8.61 12.67 -35.75
C LYS A 269 -8.18 12.68 -37.22
N GLY A 270 -7.74 13.82 -37.71
CA GLY A 270 -7.07 13.91 -39.01
C GLY A 270 -5.80 13.04 -39.03
N ARG A 271 -5.56 12.38 -40.16
CA ARG A 271 -4.29 11.72 -40.48
C ARG A 271 -3.61 12.52 -41.61
N ALA A 272 -2.46 13.10 -41.29
CA ALA A 272 -1.43 13.57 -42.21
C ALA A 272 -0.09 13.41 -41.47
#